data_AF-A0A2W6CNV3-F1
#
_entry.id   AF-A0A2W6CNV3-F1
#
_cell.length_a   1.000
_cell.length_b   1.000
_cell.length_c   1.000
_cell.angle_alpha   90.00
_cell.angle_beta   90.00
_cell.angle_gamma   90.00
#
_symmetry.space_group_name_H-M   'P 1'
#
loop_
_entity.id
_entity.type
_entity.pdbx_description
1 polymer ?
#
loop_
_entity_poly.entity_id
_entity_poly.type
_entity_poly.pdbx_seq_one_letter_code
_entity_poly.pdbx_strand_id
1 'polypeptide(L)' 'MSDPEPSLHELLGADPPATVLALDDAVRADLVEIIIAARRQQTRSLTEAFEATLEHVPFPVRGIVKRVLGR' A
#
# COMPACT_ATOMS: atom_id res chain seq x y z
N MET A 1 -10.87 -16.92 -11.15
CA MET A 1 -9.53 -17.32 -11.62
C MET A 1 -8.57 -16.60 -10.70
N SER A 2 -7.88 -17.32 -9.80
CA SER A 2 -6.95 -16.67 -8.86
C SER A 2 -5.82 -16.06 -9.67
N ASP A 3 -5.66 -14.74 -9.59
CA ASP A 3 -4.46 -14.09 -10.11
C ASP A 3 -3.23 -14.77 -9.48
N PRO A 4 -2.14 -14.99 -10.23
CA PRO A 4 -0.90 -15.47 -9.63
C PRO A 4 -0.50 -14.52 -8.50
N GLU A 5 -0.24 -15.07 -7.31
CA GLU A 5 0.14 -14.24 -6.16
C GLU A 5 1.38 -13.41 -6.53
N PRO A 6 1.36 -12.09 -6.25
CA PRO A 6 2.47 -11.21 -6.61
C PRO A 6 3.73 -11.63 -5.86
N SER A 7 4.83 -11.72 -6.58
CA SER A 7 6.11 -12.12 -6.00
C SER A 7 6.65 -11.07 -5.02
N LEU A 8 7.52 -11.48 -4.08
CA LEU A 8 8.18 -10.53 -3.17
C LEU A 8 8.97 -9.45 -3.93
N HIS A 9 9.55 -9.78 -5.08
CA HIS A 9 10.22 -8.79 -5.94
C HIS A 9 9.25 -7.71 -6.43
N GLU A 10 8.06 -8.10 -6.89
CA GLU A 10 7.02 -7.17 -7.33
C GLU A 10 6.49 -6.31 -6.18
N LEU A 11 6.29 -6.92 -5.00
CA LEU A 11 5.77 -6.23 -3.83
C LEU A 11 6.78 -5.26 -3.21
N LEU A 12 8.08 -5.58 -3.25
CA LEU A 12 9.14 -4.74 -2.71
C LEU A 12 9.67 -3.74 -3.75
N GLY A 13 9.46 -3.99 -5.05
CA GLY A 13 10.03 -3.19 -6.14
C GLY A 13 11.55 -3.36 -6.28
N ALA A 14 12.11 -4.36 -5.61
CA ALA A 14 13.52 -4.69 -5.58
C ALA A 14 13.70 -6.16 -5.19
N ASP A 15 14.88 -6.72 -5.45
CA ASP A 15 15.20 -8.07 -5.01
C ASP A 15 15.12 -8.20 -3.48
N PRO A 16 14.44 -9.24 -2.96
CA PRO A 16 14.42 -9.50 -1.53
C PRO A 16 15.83 -9.74 -1.01
N PRO A 17 16.16 -9.29 0.22
CA PRO A 17 17.45 -9.57 0.84
C PRO A 17 17.75 -11.08 0.86
N ALA A 18 19.03 -11.46 0.78
CA ALA A 18 19.44 -12.86 0.77
C ALA A 18 18.90 -13.66 1.97
N THR A 19 18.74 -13.01 3.12
CA THR A 19 18.14 -13.58 4.33
C THR A 19 16.67 -13.94 4.15
N VAL A 20 15.92 -13.18 3.35
CA VAL A 20 14.50 -13.44 3.04
C VAL A 20 14.38 -14.55 1.99
N LEU A 21 15.31 -14.59 1.03
CA LEU A 21 15.36 -15.68 0.04
C LEU A 21 15.73 -17.03 0.66
N ALA A 22 16.50 -17.03 1.76
CA ALA A 22 16.87 -18.23 2.49
C ALA A 22 15.74 -18.81 3.37
N LEU A 23 14.61 -18.10 3.50
CA LEU A 23 13.44 -18.60 4.24
C LEU A 23 12.70 -19.69 3.46
N ASP A 24 12.05 -20.58 4.21
CA ASP A 24 11.16 -21.60 3.66
C ASP A 24 10.03 -20.97 2.82
N ASP A 25 9.58 -21.71 1.80
CA ASP A 25 8.52 -21.27 0.89
C ASP A 25 7.24 -20.84 1.63
N ALA A 26 6.85 -21.59 2.65
CA ALA A 26 5.68 -21.27 3.48
C ALA A 26 5.83 -19.92 4.18
N VAL A 27 7.01 -19.63 4.73
CA VAL A 27 7.30 -18.37 5.42
C VAL A 27 7.35 -17.21 4.42
N ARG A 28 7.85 -17.44 3.20
CA ARG A 28 7.83 -16.42 2.13
C ARG A 28 6.42 -16.08 1.68
N ALA A 29 5.52 -17.08 1.59
CA ALA A 29 4.11 -16.85 1.29
C ALA A 29 3.42 -16.04 2.39
N ASP A 30 3.68 -16.35 3.67
CA ASP A 30 3.16 -15.56 4.79
C ASP A 30 3.63 -14.10 4.74
N LEU A 31 4.89 -13.86 4.37
CA LEU A 31 5.43 -12.50 4.19
C LEU A 31 4.74 -11.74 3.06
N VAL A 32 4.45 -12.40 1.93
CA VAL A 32 3.68 -11.81 0.82
C VAL A 32 2.33 -11.31 1.32
N GLU A 33 1.59 -12.16 2.05
CA GLU A 33 0.28 -11.82 2.60
C GLU A 33 0.36 -10.65 3.60
N ILE A 34 1.35 -10.65 4.48
CA ILE A 34 1.57 -9.56 5.44
C ILE A 34 1.84 -8.24 4.71
N ILE A 35 2.66 -8.24 3.66
CA ILE A 35 2.98 -7.03 2.89
C ILE A 35 1.73 -6.51 2.17
N ILE A 36 0.93 -7.40 1.57
CA ILE A 36 -0.33 -7.02 0.91
C ILE A 36 -1.30 -6.39 1.93
N ALA A 37 -1.47 -7.02 3.09
CA ALA A 37 -2.32 -6.50 4.15
C ALA A 37 -1.84 -5.14 4.65
N ALA A 38 -0.53 -4.99 4.87
CA ALA A 38 0.07 -3.73 5.30
C ALA A 38 -0.14 -2.60 4.28
N ARG A 39 0.07 -2.85 2.98
CA ARG A 39 -0.18 -1.86 1.91
C ARG A 39 -1.64 -1.44 1.86
N ARG A 40 -2.57 -2.41 1.97
CA ARG A 40 -4.02 -2.10 2.02
C ARG A 40 -4.35 -1.21 3.21
N GLN A 41 -3.77 -1.49 4.37
CA GLN A 41 -4.00 -0.69 5.58
C GLN A 41 -3.40 0.71 5.46
N GLN A 42 -2.19 0.85 4.92
CA GLN A 42 -1.54 2.14 4.69
C GLN A 42 -2.37 3.02 3.76
N THR A 43 -2.89 2.48 2.66
CA THR A 43 -3.76 3.22 1.74
C THR A 43 -5.03 3.72 2.43
N ARG A 44 -5.64 2.91 3.31
CA ARG A 44 -6.81 3.33 4.09
C ARG A 44 -6.46 4.45 5.05
N SER A 45 -5.42 4.27 5.86
CA SER A 45 -4.97 5.28 6.83
C SER A 45 -4.57 6.60 6.16
N LEU A 46 -3.91 6.56 5.01
CA LEU A 46 -3.62 7.77 4.23
C LEU A 46 -4.90 8.43 3.73
N THR A 47 -5.85 7.65 3.21
CA THR A 47 -7.14 8.18 2.73
C THR A 47 -7.91 8.87 3.86
N GLU A 48 -8.00 8.24 5.03
CA GLU A 48 -8.66 8.79 6.21
C GLU A 48 -7.98 10.08 6.69
N ALA A 49 -6.63 10.08 6.75
CA ALA A 49 -5.88 11.28 7.11
C ALA A 49 -6.08 12.43 6.11
N PHE A 50 -6.19 12.12 4.81
CA PHE A 50 -6.52 13.12 3.79
C PHE A 50 -7.93 13.67 3.97
N GLU A 51 -8.92 12.81 4.22
CA GLU A 51 -10.31 13.23 4.43
C GLU A 51 -10.44 14.13 5.66
N ALA A 52 -9.82 13.74 6.78
CA ALA A 52 -9.76 14.56 7.98
C ALA A 52 -9.08 15.92 7.73
N THR A 53 -8.00 15.96 6.95
CA THR A 53 -7.33 17.22 6.59
C THR A 53 -8.24 18.12 5.74
N LEU A 54 -8.99 17.54 4.80
CA LEU A 54 -9.92 18.29 3.95
C LEU A 54 -11.09 18.88 4.75
N GLU A 55 -11.47 18.32 5.90
CA GLU A 55 -12.49 18.91 6.78
C GLU A 55 -12.14 20.35 7.18
N HIS A 56 -10.86 20.63 7.39
CA HIS A 56 -10.34 21.96 7.73
C HIS A 56 -10.15 22.89 6.52
N VAL A 57 -10.30 22.38 5.29
CA VAL A 57 -10.18 23.16 4.07
C VAL A 57 -11.53 23.81 3.72
N PRO A 58 -11.58 25.14 3.52
CA PRO A 58 -12.80 25.84 3.12
C PRO A 58 -13.39 25.24 1.83
N PHE A 59 -14.72 25.10 1.81
CA PHE A 59 -15.47 24.44 0.73
C PHE A 59 -15.08 24.88 -0.70
N PRO A 60 -14.82 26.18 -0.99
CA PRO A 60 -14.49 26.62 -2.36
C PRO A 60 -13.17 26.04 -2.90
N VAL A 61 -12.19 25.79 -2.02
CA VAL A 61 -10.84 25.34 -2.40
C VAL A 61 -10.65 23.82 -2.23
N ARG A 62 -11.57 23.14 -1.53
CA ARG A 62 -11.51 21.69 -1.29
C ARG A 62 -11.42 20.87 -2.58
N GLY A 63 -12.13 21.26 -3.64
CA GLY A 63 -12.08 20.60 -4.95
C GLY A 63 -10.74 20.77 -5.68
N ILE A 64 -10.08 21.91 -5.50
CA ILE A 64 -8.77 22.19 -6.08
C ILE A 64 -7.70 21.34 -5.38
N VAL A 65 -7.75 21.25 -4.05
CA VAL A 65 -6.82 20.42 -3.26
C VAL A 65 -6.93 18.94 -3.64
N LYS A 66 -8.16 18.42 -3.81
CA LYS A 66 -8.36 17.03 -4.29
C LYS A 66 -7.71 16.79 -5.66
N ARG A 67 -7.87 17.74 -6.58
CA ARG A 67 -7.34 17.65 -7.95
C ARG A 67 -5.82 17.72 -8.02
N VAL A 68 -5.18 18.56 -7.19
CA VAL A 68 -3.71 18.67 -7.12
C VAL A 68 -3.08 17.40 -6.54
N LEU A 69 -3.76 16.75 -5.59
CA LEU A 69 -3.28 15.52 -4.96
C LEU A 69 -3.53 14.25 -5.80
N GLY A 70 -3.97 14.39 -7.05
CA GLY A 70 -4.08 13.27 -8.00
C GLY A 70 -5.31 12.39 -7.80
N ARG A 71 -6.40 12.92 -7.21
CA ARG A 71 -7.70 12.25 -7.09
C ARG A 71 -8.77 12.86 -7.98
#